data_AF-A0A8H7SL08-F1
#
_entry.id   AF-A0A8H7SL08-F1
#
_cell.length_a   1.000
_cell.length_b   1.000
_cell.length_c   1.000
_cell.angle_alpha   90.00
_cell.angle_beta   90.00
_cell.angle_gamma   90.00
#
_symmetry.space_group_name_H-M   'P 1'
#
loop_
_entity.id
_entity.type
_entity.pdbx_description
1 polymer ?
#
loop_
_entity_poly.entity_id
_entity_poly.type
_entity_poly.pdbx_seq_one_letter_code
_entity_poly.pdbx_strand_id
1 'polypeptide(L)'
;MLNKDDSQDNTFSSFSSFTQQQTSEHLGSEEPSFLAPRNLLHEQAGLLSLSFSASIAQLTQLWMNERNAPELLFYERHLVEPLIEAIEVQAEFIMEQVEDKFASMLFQTEIERIKYLLKSYLRTRLFKIEKYPLYILRQPNLKDLLSSQEIVYVRRYQELIESHYSESFLYQLPLSQHKQDEVSGDLSMVVEPNLDAPVFCKALVNVGHIDVHSE
;
A
#
# COMPACT_ATOMS: atom_id res chain seq x y z
N MET A 1 58.63 -21.23 -41.78
CA MET A 1 58.36 -22.28 -40.76
C MET A 1 56.87 -22.53 -40.83
N LEU A 2 56.48 -23.65 -41.47
CA LEU A 2 55.12 -23.98 -41.99
C LEU A 2 54.59 -22.95 -43.03
N ASN A 3 54.37 -23.28 -44.30
CA ASN A 3 53.46 -24.29 -44.89
C ASN A 3 51.98 -23.96 -44.60
N LYS A 4 51.07 -23.86 -45.58
CA LYS A 4 51.17 -24.05 -47.05
C LYS A 4 49.96 -23.39 -47.74
N ASP A 5 50.14 -23.03 -49.02
CA ASP A 5 49.38 -23.46 -50.21
C ASP A 5 47.95 -24.06 -49.97
N ASP A 6 46.90 -23.79 -50.77
CA ASP A 6 46.86 -23.05 -52.04
C ASP A 6 45.42 -22.68 -52.49
N SER A 7 45.35 -21.70 -53.40
CA SER A 7 44.50 -21.61 -54.61
C SER A 7 43.05 -22.16 -54.70
N GLN A 8 42.16 -21.26 -55.15
CA GLN A 8 41.22 -21.44 -56.30
C GLN A 8 40.03 -22.44 -56.15
N ASP A 9 38.89 -22.32 -56.86
CA ASP A 9 38.47 -21.33 -57.87
C ASP A 9 36.93 -21.15 -57.94
N ASN A 10 36.51 -20.21 -58.79
CA ASN A 10 35.15 -19.91 -59.22
C ASN A 10 34.23 -21.10 -59.54
N THR A 11 32.97 -20.98 -59.12
CA THR A 11 31.76 -21.29 -59.92
C THR A 11 30.56 -20.50 -59.35
N PHE A 12 29.57 -20.03 -60.11
CA PHE A 12 29.49 -19.61 -61.52
C PHE A 12 28.27 -18.65 -61.64
N SER A 13 28.25 -17.79 -62.66
CA SER A 13 27.24 -16.78 -63.04
C SER A 13 25.81 -16.94 -62.44
N SER A 14 25.21 -15.90 -61.84
CA SER A 14 24.53 -14.81 -62.58
C SER A 14 23.73 -15.28 -63.81
N PHE A 15 22.39 -15.18 -63.77
CA PHE A 15 21.71 -14.21 -64.65
C PHE A 15 20.22 -14.09 -64.31
N SER A 16 19.76 -12.85 -64.25
CA SER A 16 18.35 -12.49 -64.22
C SER A 16 17.62 -12.96 -65.49
N SER A 17 16.58 -13.77 -65.30
CA SER A 17 15.49 -14.02 -66.25
C SER A 17 14.20 -14.13 -65.41
N PHE A 18 13.04 -13.62 -65.80
CA PHE A 18 12.66 -12.84 -66.99
C PHE A 18 11.49 -11.91 -66.59
N THR A 19 11.42 -10.72 -67.17
CA THR A 19 10.42 -9.69 -66.83
C THR A 19 9.03 -9.97 -67.45
N GLN A 20 7.96 -9.55 -66.76
CA GLN A 20 6.56 -9.43 -67.25
C GLN A 20 5.81 -10.74 -67.56
N GLN A 21 4.58 -10.94 -67.10
CA GLN A 21 3.43 -10.04 -67.32
C GLN A 21 2.43 -9.98 -66.16
N GLN A 22 1.85 -8.77 -65.94
CA GLN A 22 0.44 -8.46 -65.60
C GLN A 22 -0.23 -9.14 -64.38
N THR A 23 -0.97 -8.52 -63.45
CA THR A 23 -1.35 -7.16 -62.97
C THR A 23 -2.52 -7.40 -61.99
N SER A 24 -2.67 -6.64 -60.89
CA SER A 24 -3.94 -6.41 -60.09
C SER A 24 -4.90 -7.60 -59.83
N GLU A 25 -5.28 -8.07 -58.64
CA GLU A 25 -5.14 -7.65 -57.22
C GLU A 25 -5.56 -8.87 -56.35
N HIS A 26 -5.64 -8.92 -55.01
CA HIS A 26 -5.73 -7.93 -53.93
C HIS A 26 -4.96 -8.40 -52.66
N LEU A 27 -5.10 -7.65 -51.56
CA LEU A 27 -4.62 -7.85 -50.19
C LEU A 27 -5.42 -8.88 -49.36
N GLY A 28 -4.77 -9.52 -48.36
CA GLY A 28 -5.49 -9.99 -47.16
C GLY A 28 -5.00 -11.22 -46.37
N SER A 29 -3.70 -11.57 -46.32
CA SER A 29 -3.24 -12.68 -45.45
C SER A 29 -3.07 -12.22 -43.99
N GLU A 30 -3.77 -12.86 -43.06
CA GLU A 30 -3.79 -12.55 -41.63
C GLU A 30 -2.39 -12.66 -40.98
N GLU A 31 -1.91 -11.60 -40.33
CA GLU A 31 -0.81 -11.73 -39.36
C GLU A 31 -1.33 -12.41 -38.08
N PRO A 32 -0.61 -13.38 -37.50
CA PRO A 32 -0.99 -13.95 -36.22
C PRO A 32 -0.87 -12.89 -35.12
N SER A 33 -2.02 -12.51 -34.54
CA SER A 33 -2.14 -11.35 -33.65
C SER A 33 -1.45 -11.56 -32.30
N PHE A 34 -0.14 -11.34 -32.25
CA PHE A 34 0.69 -11.38 -31.03
C PHE A 34 0.30 -10.31 -29.97
N LEU A 35 -0.65 -9.44 -30.30
CA LEU A 35 -1.24 -8.42 -29.41
C LEU A 35 -2.42 -8.93 -28.58
N ALA A 36 -3.00 -10.10 -28.91
CA ALA A 36 -4.11 -10.69 -28.16
C ALA A 36 -3.85 -10.92 -26.66
N PRO A 37 -2.64 -11.33 -26.19
CA PRO A 37 -2.41 -11.63 -24.77
C PRO A 37 -2.56 -10.44 -23.81
N ARG A 38 -2.50 -9.20 -24.33
CA ARG A 38 -2.59 -7.99 -23.50
C ARG A 38 -4.00 -7.71 -22.97
N ASN A 39 -5.04 -8.12 -23.69
CA ASN A 39 -6.42 -7.80 -23.31
C ASN A 39 -6.94 -8.78 -22.24
N LEU A 40 -6.60 -10.07 -22.32
CA LEU A 40 -6.99 -11.06 -21.31
C LEU A 40 -6.54 -10.66 -19.89
N LEU A 41 -5.28 -10.23 -19.73
CA LEU A 41 -4.75 -9.80 -18.42
C LEU A 41 -5.44 -8.55 -17.85
N HIS A 42 -6.04 -7.70 -18.70
CA HIS A 42 -6.75 -6.50 -18.25
C HIS A 42 -8.23 -6.76 -17.95
N GLU A 43 -8.86 -7.64 -18.72
CA GLU A 43 -10.29 -7.95 -18.63
C GLU A 43 -10.59 -8.99 -17.55
N GLN A 44 -9.63 -9.86 -17.21
CA GLN A 44 -9.83 -10.97 -16.27
C GLN A 44 -9.24 -10.73 -14.87
N ALA A 45 -8.53 -9.64 -14.60
CA ALA A 45 -8.01 -9.34 -13.26
C ALA A 45 -8.40 -7.93 -12.79
N GLY A 46 -9.36 -7.85 -11.86
CA GLY A 46 -9.89 -6.60 -11.29
C GLY A 46 -8.84 -5.70 -10.61
N LEU A 47 -7.65 -6.23 -10.34
CA LEU A 47 -6.41 -5.51 -10.01
C LEU A 47 -6.13 -4.30 -10.89
N LEU A 48 -6.47 -4.36 -12.19
CA LEU A 48 -6.18 -3.30 -13.16
C LEU A 48 -7.34 -2.33 -13.42
N SER A 49 -8.42 -2.40 -12.65
CA SER A 49 -9.42 -1.33 -12.70
C SER A 49 -8.79 0.00 -12.28
N LEU A 50 -9.07 1.05 -13.06
CA LEU A 50 -8.58 2.42 -12.78
C LEU A 50 -9.00 2.90 -11.38
N SER A 51 -10.15 2.43 -10.89
CA SER A 51 -10.63 2.67 -9.52
C SER A 51 -9.75 2.00 -8.46
N PHE A 52 -9.47 0.70 -8.58
CA PHE A 52 -8.70 -0.04 -7.57
C PHE A 52 -7.24 0.46 -7.48
N SER A 53 -6.61 0.72 -8.62
CA SER A 53 -5.26 1.31 -8.67
C SER A 53 -5.20 2.72 -8.07
N ALA A 54 -6.22 3.57 -8.28
CA ALA A 54 -6.33 4.86 -7.61
C ALA A 54 -6.50 4.72 -6.09
N SER A 55 -7.32 3.77 -5.62
CA SER A 55 -7.50 3.49 -4.19
C SER A 55 -6.21 2.98 -3.52
N ILE A 56 -5.41 2.16 -4.19
CA ILE A 56 -4.08 1.74 -3.70
C ILE A 56 -3.12 2.93 -3.60
N ALA A 57 -3.14 3.85 -4.58
CA ALA A 57 -2.33 5.06 -4.53
C ALA A 57 -2.71 5.96 -3.34
N GLN A 58 -4.01 6.12 -3.06
CA GLN A 58 -4.50 6.84 -1.88
C GLN A 58 -4.10 6.14 -0.57
N LEU A 59 -4.26 4.81 -0.47
CA LEU A 59 -3.81 4.03 0.69
C LEU A 59 -2.30 4.18 0.93
N THR A 60 -1.51 4.27 -0.15
CA THR A 60 -0.06 4.52 -0.06
C THR A 60 0.22 5.89 0.54
N GLN A 61 -0.53 6.93 0.19
CA GLN A 61 -0.40 8.25 0.80
C GLN A 61 -0.83 8.25 2.28
N LEU A 62 -1.96 7.62 2.62
CA LEU A 62 -2.38 7.49 4.02
C LEU A 62 -1.34 6.76 4.88
N TRP A 63 -0.78 5.67 4.37
CA TRP A 63 0.31 4.93 5.01
C TRP A 63 1.56 5.79 5.23
N MET A 64 1.96 6.58 4.23
CA MET A 64 3.09 7.51 4.37
C MET A 64 2.79 8.59 5.40
N ASN A 65 1.62 9.21 5.37
CA ASN A 65 1.24 10.26 6.31
C ASN A 65 1.16 9.73 7.74
N GLU A 66 0.49 8.60 7.94
CA GLU A 66 0.36 7.94 9.25
C GLU A 66 1.72 7.53 9.82
N ARG A 67 2.68 7.11 8.99
CA ARG A 67 4.03 6.76 9.47
C ARG A 67 4.89 7.96 9.88
N ASN A 68 4.61 9.16 9.37
CA ASN A 68 5.42 10.36 9.61
C ASN A 68 4.76 11.38 10.54
N ALA A 69 3.44 11.32 10.74
CA ALA A 69 2.73 12.17 11.71
C ALA A 69 3.02 11.74 13.17
N PRO A 70 3.22 12.68 14.12
CA PRO A 70 3.46 12.36 15.53
C PRO A 70 2.17 11.88 16.24
N GLU A 71 1.02 12.43 15.87
CA GLU A 71 -0.31 12.05 16.34
C GLU A 71 -0.96 10.99 15.45
N LEU A 72 -2.02 10.33 15.94
CA LEU A 72 -2.85 9.41 15.16
C LEU A 72 -3.73 10.21 14.19
N LEU A 73 -3.77 9.83 12.91
CA LEU A 73 -4.61 10.51 11.91
C LEU A 73 -6.05 9.95 11.88
N PHE A 74 -6.96 10.65 11.19
CA PHE A 74 -8.34 10.19 10.99
C PHE A 74 -8.42 8.86 10.23
N TYR A 75 -9.44 8.04 10.53
CA TYR A 75 -9.63 6.75 9.89
C TYR A 75 -10.51 6.87 8.64
N GLU A 76 -9.90 6.76 7.47
CA GLU A 76 -10.56 6.87 6.16
C GLU A 76 -11.39 5.62 5.80
N ARG A 77 -12.50 5.40 6.52
CA ARG A 77 -13.42 4.26 6.34
C ARG A 77 -13.77 4.00 4.88
N HIS A 78 -14.20 5.05 4.17
CA HIS A 78 -14.70 4.97 2.81
C HIS A 78 -13.66 4.50 1.78
N LEU A 79 -12.37 4.56 2.13
CA LEU A 79 -11.29 4.00 1.34
C LEU A 79 -10.85 2.63 1.87
N VAL A 80 -10.62 2.53 3.18
CA VAL A 80 -9.95 1.36 3.78
C VAL A 80 -10.88 0.15 3.89
N GLU A 81 -12.15 0.34 4.26
CA GLU A 81 -13.10 -0.76 4.44
C GLU A 81 -13.42 -1.46 3.10
N PRO A 82 -13.78 -0.75 2.00
CA PRO A 82 -13.98 -1.39 0.69
C PRO A 82 -12.69 -1.97 0.10
N LEU A 83 -11.51 -1.42 0.42
CA LEU A 83 -10.24 -2.02 0.00
C LEU A 83 -9.98 -3.36 0.68
N ILE A 84 -10.30 -3.52 1.97
CA ILE A 84 -10.18 -4.81 2.67
C ILE A 84 -11.00 -5.88 1.93
N GLU A 85 -12.29 -5.61 1.70
CA GLU A 85 -13.21 -6.52 1.02
C GLU A 85 -12.74 -6.84 -0.42
N ALA A 86 -12.36 -5.83 -1.19
CA ALA A 86 -11.88 -6.00 -2.56
C ALA A 86 -10.58 -6.82 -2.64
N ILE A 87 -9.66 -6.67 -1.68
CA ILE A 87 -8.42 -7.45 -1.58
C ILE A 87 -8.69 -8.92 -1.24
N GLU A 88 -9.74 -9.21 -0.48
CA GLU A 88 -10.15 -10.58 -0.14
C GLU A 88 -10.79 -11.26 -1.36
N VAL A 89 -11.82 -10.66 -1.95
CA VAL A 89 -12.49 -11.16 -3.16
C VAL A 89 -11.51 -11.36 -4.32
N GLN A 90 -10.61 -10.40 -4.55
CA GLN A 90 -9.63 -10.49 -5.63
C GLN A 90 -8.59 -11.61 -5.38
N ALA A 91 -8.26 -11.90 -4.12
CA ALA A 91 -7.35 -12.99 -3.78
C ALA A 91 -7.98 -14.36 -4.04
N GLU A 92 -9.26 -14.54 -3.68
CA GLU A 92 -10.03 -15.75 -3.98
C GLU A 92 -10.13 -15.98 -5.49
N PHE A 93 -10.50 -14.93 -6.24
CA PHE A 93 -10.57 -14.97 -7.70
C PHE A 93 -9.24 -15.44 -8.35
N ILE A 94 -8.09 -14.94 -7.90
CA ILE A 94 -6.77 -15.31 -8.45
C ILE A 94 -6.45 -16.80 -8.21
N MET A 95 -6.90 -17.36 -7.09
CA MET A 95 -6.69 -18.76 -6.75
C MET A 95 -7.59 -19.71 -7.57
N GLU A 96 -8.77 -19.26 -7.99
CA GLU A 96 -9.74 -20.11 -8.69
C GLU A 96 -9.71 -19.98 -10.22
N GLN A 97 -9.50 -18.77 -10.76
CA GLN A 97 -9.83 -18.45 -12.16
C GLN A 97 -8.60 -18.26 -13.08
N VAL A 98 -7.38 -18.23 -12.54
CA VAL A 98 -6.16 -17.96 -13.31
C VAL A 98 -5.40 -19.26 -13.59
N GLU A 99 -5.66 -19.88 -14.74
CA GLU A 99 -5.03 -21.15 -15.15
C GLU A 99 -3.54 -21.01 -15.51
N ASP A 100 -3.11 -19.87 -16.05
CA ASP A 100 -1.69 -19.64 -16.34
C ASP A 100 -0.89 -19.44 -15.04
N LYS A 101 0.05 -20.36 -14.80
CA LYS A 101 0.94 -20.35 -13.64
C LYS A 101 1.77 -19.08 -13.53
N PHE A 102 2.18 -18.48 -14.66
CA PHE A 102 2.98 -17.25 -14.62
C PHE A 102 2.11 -16.04 -14.22
N ALA A 103 0.96 -15.85 -14.89
CA ALA A 103 -0.01 -14.84 -14.50
C ALA A 103 -0.48 -14.99 -13.04
N SER A 104 -0.79 -16.22 -12.61
CA SER A 104 -1.23 -16.53 -11.23
C SER A 104 -0.15 -16.12 -10.20
N MET A 105 1.11 -16.50 -10.41
CA MET A 105 2.24 -16.11 -9.56
C MET A 105 2.42 -14.59 -9.50
N LEU A 106 2.29 -13.90 -10.64
CA LEU A 106 2.40 -12.44 -10.71
C LEU A 106 1.27 -11.75 -9.92
N PHE A 107 0.01 -12.14 -10.14
CA PHE A 107 -1.14 -11.56 -9.46
C PHE A 107 -1.15 -11.87 -7.95
N GLN A 108 -0.75 -13.08 -7.54
CA GLN A 108 -0.57 -13.42 -6.13
C GLN A 108 0.48 -12.52 -5.47
N THR A 109 1.63 -12.34 -6.13
CA THR A 109 2.71 -11.47 -5.63
C THR A 109 2.21 -10.03 -5.43
N GLU A 110 1.40 -9.50 -6.37
CA GLU A 110 0.86 -8.15 -6.26
C GLU A 110 -0.15 -8.02 -5.11
N ILE A 111 -1.06 -9.00 -4.95
CA ILE A 111 -1.97 -9.04 -3.79
C ILE A 111 -1.21 -9.13 -2.47
N GLU A 112 -0.11 -9.88 -2.40
CA GLU A 112 0.72 -9.94 -1.20
C GLU A 112 1.38 -8.58 -0.88
N ARG A 113 1.83 -7.83 -1.90
CA ARG A 113 2.34 -6.45 -1.74
C ARG A 113 1.26 -5.49 -1.22
N ILE A 114 0.04 -5.57 -1.75
CA ILE A 114 -1.08 -4.72 -1.31
C ILE A 114 -1.53 -5.11 0.11
N LYS A 115 -1.64 -6.42 0.41
CA LYS A 115 -1.90 -6.93 1.76
C LYS A 115 -0.83 -6.49 2.76
N TYR A 116 0.44 -6.45 2.36
CA TYR A 116 1.53 -5.91 3.19
C TYR A 116 1.34 -4.41 3.49
N LEU A 117 1.03 -3.59 2.48
CA LEU A 117 0.81 -2.15 2.65
C LEU A 117 -0.31 -1.86 3.66
N LEU A 118 -1.47 -2.49 3.46
CA LEU A 118 -2.62 -2.40 4.37
C LEU A 118 -2.27 -2.86 5.79
N LYS A 119 -1.62 -4.02 5.93
CA LYS A 119 -1.16 -4.57 7.22
C LYS A 119 -0.11 -3.68 7.91
N SER A 120 0.67 -2.91 7.15
CA SER A 120 1.65 -1.96 7.68
C SER A 120 0.97 -0.70 8.19
N TYR A 121 0.02 -0.14 7.42
CA TYR A 121 -0.82 0.99 7.84
C TYR A 121 -1.56 0.71 9.16
N LEU A 122 -2.31 -0.39 9.22
CA LEU A 122 -3.07 -0.75 10.44
C LEU A 122 -2.15 -1.02 11.64
N ARG A 123 -0.95 -1.59 11.44
CA ARG A 123 0.05 -1.75 12.52
C ARG A 123 0.61 -0.42 13.02
N THR A 124 0.89 0.53 12.13
CA THR A 124 1.34 1.87 12.53
C THR A 124 0.27 2.58 13.36
N ARG A 125 -1.01 2.43 13.01
CA ARG A 125 -2.14 2.95 13.79
C ARG A 125 -2.24 2.31 15.16
N LEU A 126 -2.25 0.97 15.25
CA LEU A 126 -2.28 0.26 16.52
C LEU A 126 -1.11 0.67 17.45
N PHE A 127 0.11 0.81 16.91
CA PHE A 127 1.25 1.29 17.69
C PHE A 127 1.03 2.69 18.30
N LYS A 128 0.40 3.62 17.58
CA LYS A 128 0.04 4.94 18.13
C LYS A 128 -1.11 4.86 19.13
N ILE A 129 -2.08 3.97 18.90
CA ILE A 129 -3.20 3.72 19.82
C ILE A 129 -2.69 3.19 21.17
N GLU A 130 -1.76 2.23 21.14
CA GLU A 130 -1.10 1.67 22.34
C GLU A 130 -0.22 2.71 23.07
N LYS A 131 0.36 3.67 22.33
CA LYS A 131 1.20 4.73 22.89
C LYS A 131 0.40 5.85 23.58
N TYR A 132 -0.83 6.12 23.14
CA TYR A 132 -1.65 7.25 23.59
C TYR A 132 -3.09 6.86 23.99
N PRO A 133 -3.35 5.75 24.71
CA PRO A 133 -4.69 5.16 24.85
C PRO A 133 -5.66 6.07 25.62
N LEU A 134 -5.25 6.61 26.77
CA LEU A 134 -6.05 7.54 27.57
C LEU A 134 -6.32 8.87 26.84
N TYR A 135 -5.32 9.43 26.15
CA TYR A 135 -5.47 10.65 25.35
C TYR A 135 -6.50 10.45 24.23
N ILE A 136 -6.38 9.34 23.49
CA ILE A 136 -7.29 8.98 22.40
C ILE A 136 -8.72 8.76 22.91
N LEU A 137 -8.90 8.01 23.99
CA LEU A 137 -10.22 7.73 24.58
C LEU A 137 -10.96 8.98 25.05
N ARG A 138 -10.25 10.08 25.33
CA ARG A 138 -10.82 11.38 25.73
C ARG A 138 -11.23 12.26 24.55
N GLN A 139 -10.86 11.92 23.32
CA GLN A 139 -11.15 12.76 22.15
C GLN A 139 -12.65 12.77 21.81
N PRO A 140 -13.26 13.96 21.55
CA PRO A 140 -14.69 14.07 21.26
C PRO A 140 -15.07 13.44 19.91
N ASN A 141 -14.12 13.39 18.97
CA ASN A 141 -14.22 12.83 17.63
C ASN A 141 -13.68 11.38 17.55
N LEU A 142 -13.63 10.64 18.67
CA LEU A 142 -13.14 9.25 18.75
C LEU A 142 -13.68 8.34 17.63
N LYS A 143 -14.95 8.52 17.25
CA LYS A 143 -15.59 7.74 16.17
C LYS A 143 -14.99 8.00 14.79
N ASP A 144 -14.50 9.19 14.51
CA ASP A 144 -13.93 9.56 13.21
C ASP A 144 -12.42 9.34 13.19
N LEU A 145 -11.79 9.39 14.36
CA LEU A 145 -10.37 9.11 14.54
C LEU A 145 -10.05 7.60 14.38
N LEU A 146 -10.93 6.70 14.84
CA LEU A 146 -10.69 5.24 14.91
C LEU A 146 -11.71 4.43 14.09
N SER A 147 -11.29 3.25 13.63
CA SER A 147 -12.19 2.19 13.14
C SER A 147 -13.04 1.59 14.27
N SER A 148 -14.15 0.94 13.91
CA SER A 148 -14.99 0.23 14.89
C SER A 148 -14.22 -0.86 15.66
N GLN A 149 -13.28 -1.55 15.01
CA GLN A 149 -12.43 -2.55 15.65
C GLN A 149 -11.33 -1.89 16.51
N GLU A 150 -10.74 -0.77 16.06
CA GLU A 150 -9.78 0.02 16.84
C GLU A 150 -10.39 0.56 18.14
N ILE A 151 -11.65 1.00 18.14
CA ILE A 151 -12.37 1.45 19.35
C ILE A 151 -12.54 0.31 20.36
N VAL A 152 -12.86 -0.90 19.90
CA VAL A 152 -12.97 -2.09 20.76
C VAL A 152 -11.58 -2.49 21.29
N TYR A 153 -10.54 -2.36 20.46
CA TYR A 153 -9.17 -2.66 20.83
C TYR A 153 -8.66 -1.73 21.94
N VAL A 154 -8.72 -0.41 21.76
CA VAL A 154 -8.17 0.56 22.73
C VAL A 154 -8.84 0.48 24.10
N ARG A 155 -10.15 0.19 24.15
CA ARG A 155 -10.88 -0.02 25.42
C ARG A 155 -10.37 -1.25 26.17
N ARG A 156 -10.29 -2.39 25.49
CA ARG A 156 -9.77 -3.63 26.08
C ARG A 156 -8.30 -3.52 26.49
N TYR A 157 -7.51 -2.77 25.72
CA TYR A 157 -6.12 -2.50 26.02
C TYR A 157 -5.98 -1.66 27.30
N GLN A 158 -6.79 -0.61 27.44
CA GLN A 158 -6.83 0.22 28.65
C GLN A 158 -7.28 -0.58 29.89
N GLU A 159 -8.38 -1.33 29.77
CA GLU A 159 -8.89 -2.23 30.83
C GLU A 159 -7.84 -3.26 31.28
N LEU A 160 -7.11 -3.86 30.32
CA LEU A 160 -6.03 -4.81 30.58
C LEU A 160 -4.86 -4.15 31.34
N ILE A 161 -4.45 -2.96 30.93
CA ILE A 161 -3.35 -2.21 31.56
C ILE A 161 -3.71 -1.81 32.99
N GLU A 162 -4.89 -1.23 33.18
CA GLU A 162 -5.39 -0.83 34.51
C GLU A 162 -5.47 -2.03 35.46
N SER A 163 -6.02 -3.15 34.99
CA SER A 163 -6.09 -4.40 35.78
C SER A 163 -4.69 -4.92 36.13
N HIS A 164 -3.79 -5.02 35.15
CA HIS A 164 -2.43 -5.51 35.36
C HIS A 164 -1.64 -4.65 36.35
N TYR A 165 -1.73 -3.32 36.24
CA TYR A 165 -1.05 -2.42 37.18
C TYR A 165 -1.69 -2.43 38.57
N SER A 166 -3.03 -2.54 38.65
CA SER A 166 -3.76 -2.71 39.90
C SER A 166 -3.29 -3.94 40.67
N GLU A 167 -3.21 -5.08 39.99
CA GLU A 167 -2.76 -6.36 40.58
C GLU A 167 -1.25 -6.39 40.86
N SER A 168 -0.42 -5.76 40.03
CA SER A 168 1.04 -5.83 40.14
C SER A 168 1.61 -4.96 41.26
N PHE A 169 1.16 -3.70 41.40
CA PHE A 169 1.77 -2.76 42.33
C PHE A 169 0.86 -1.64 42.87
N LEU A 170 -0.16 -1.18 42.14
CA LEU A 170 -0.92 -0.01 42.60
C LEU A 170 -1.62 -0.29 43.93
N TYR A 171 -2.11 -1.51 44.18
CA TYR A 171 -2.75 -1.88 45.45
C TYR A 171 -1.85 -1.70 46.70
N GLN A 172 -0.53 -1.65 46.51
CA GLN A 172 0.46 -1.42 47.60
C GLN A 172 0.70 0.07 47.87
N LEU A 173 0.33 0.95 46.93
CA LEU A 173 0.47 2.40 47.07
C LEU A 173 -0.67 3.00 47.91
N PRO A 174 -0.49 4.22 48.46
CA PRO A 174 -1.60 5.01 49.01
C PRO A 174 -2.72 5.22 48.00
N LEU A 175 -3.98 5.25 48.46
CA LEU A 175 -5.17 5.44 47.61
C LEU A 175 -5.11 6.69 46.71
N SER A 176 -4.39 7.73 47.14
CA SER A 176 -4.13 8.97 46.38
C SER A 176 -3.08 8.83 45.28
N GLN A 177 -2.63 7.61 44.97
CA GLN A 177 -1.65 7.30 43.92
C GLN A 177 -2.10 6.09 43.07
N HIS A 178 -3.36 5.66 43.20
CA HIS A 178 -3.93 4.56 42.41
C HIS A 178 -4.38 5.00 41.02
N LYS A 179 -4.66 6.29 40.84
CA LYS A 179 -5.06 6.86 39.55
C LYS A 179 -3.85 7.13 38.67
N GLN A 180 -4.01 6.89 37.38
CA GLN A 180 -2.94 7.01 36.38
C GLN A 180 -3.14 8.21 35.44
N ASP A 181 -4.20 8.98 35.68
CA ASP A 181 -4.67 10.07 34.84
C ASP A 181 -4.74 11.41 35.58
N GLU A 182 -4.03 11.50 36.71
CA GLU A 182 -3.99 12.69 37.54
C GLU A 182 -3.30 13.87 36.84
N VAL A 183 -3.81 15.08 37.12
CA VAL A 183 -3.26 16.35 36.66
C VAL A 183 -2.91 17.18 37.89
N SER A 184 -1.64 17.54 38.02
CA SER A 184 -1.09 18.29 39.15
C SER A 184 -0.44 19.58 38.66
N GLY A 185 -1.18 20.69 38.73
CA GLY A 185 -0.76 21.94 38.09
C GLY A 185 -0.67 21.76 36.57
N ASP A 186 0.46 22.12 35.99
CA ASP A 186 0.72 21.96 34.55
C ASP A 186 1.21 20.54 34.17
N LEU A 187 1.35 19.62 35.13
CA LEU A 187 1.82 18.26 34.88
C LEU A 187 0.63 17.28 34.73
N SER A 188 0.44 16.75 33.52
CA SER A 188 -0.49 15.65 33.24
C SER A 188 0.24 14.31 33.22
N MET A 189 -0.31 13.30 33.89
CA MET A 189 0.17 11.91 33.79
C MET A 189 -0.29 11.20 32.51
N VAL A 190 -1.24 11.79 31.77
CA VAL A 190 -1.67 11.28 30.47
C VAL A 190 -0.63 11.62 29.41
N VAL A 191 -0.15 10.60 28.71
CA VAL A 191 0.82 10.78 27.62
C VAL A 191 0.09 11.27 26.37
N GLU A 192 0.58 12.38 25.80
CA GLU A 192 -0.01 13.06 24.63
C GLU A 192 0.99 13.09 23.45
N PRO A 193 0.52 13.19 22.20
CA PRO A 193 1.40 13.37 21.04
C PRO A 193 2.05 14.75 21.04
N ASN A 194 3.37 14.80 20.81
CA ASN A 194 4.07 16.08 20.64
C ASN A 194 3.82 16.61 19.22
N LEU A 195 3.03 17.68 19.10
CA LEU A 195 2.69 18.31 17.82
C LEU A 195 3.82 19.19 17.27
N ASP A 196 4.75 19.65 18.12
CA ASP A 196 5.94 20.43 17.75
C ASP A 196 7.09 19.53 17.25
N ALA A 197 6.85 18.22 17.10
CA ALA A 197 7.83 17.29 16.58
C ALA A 197 8.10 17.57 15.08
N PRO A 198 9.37 17.74 14.65
CA PRO A 198 9.69 18.07 13.26
C PRO A 198 9.35 16.92 12.32
N VAL A 199 8.64 17.22 11.23
CA VAL A 199 8.21 16.26 10.19
C VAL A 199 8.76 16.62 8.81
N PHE A 200 9.00 15.60 7.98
CA PHE A 200 9.28 15.82 6.57
C PHE A 200 7.97 15.95 5.78
N CYS A 201 7.71 17.13 5.24
CA CYS A 201 6.54 17.39 4.39
C CYS A 201 6.91 17.52 2.91
N LYS A 202 5.95 17.21 2.03
CA LYS A 202 6.05 17.44 0.58
C LYS A 202 4.86 18.28 0.12
N ALA A 203 5.12 19.46 -0.45
CA ALA A 203 4.07 20.25 -1.09
C ALA A 203 3.52 19.50 -2.33
N LEU A 204 2.22 19.23 -2.33
CA LEU A 204 1.51 18.59 -3.46
C LEU A 204 0.93 19.63 -4.44
N VAL A 205 0.63 20.82 -3.94
CA VAL A 205 0.09 21.96 -4.68
C VAL A 205 0.82 23.24 -4.23
N ASN A 206 0.75 24.30 -5.04
CA ASN A 206 1.27 25.59 -4.65
C ASN A 206 0.37 26.21 -3.58
N VAL A 207 0.92 26.38 -2.37
CA VAL A 207 0.24 26.89 -1.17
C VAL A 207 0.54 28.38 -0.89
N GLY A 208 1.25 29.07 -1.79
CA GLY A 208 1.63 30.47 -1.63
C GLY A 208 2.86 30.66 -0.73
N HIS A 209 2.97 31.84 -0.13
CA HIS A 209 4.03 32.15 0.84
C HIS A 209 3.65 31.58 2.21
N ILE A 210 4.55 30.81 2.81
CA ILE A 210 4.41 30.31 4.18
C ILE A 210 5.59 30.84 4.98
N ASP A 211 5.29 31.66 5.98
CA ASP A 211 6.30 32.17 6.91
C ASP A 211 6.63 31.06 7.91
N VAL A 212 7.73 30.35 7.68
CA VAL A 212 8.25 29.36 8.63
C VAL A 212 8.92 30.14 9.76
N HIS A 213 8.17 30.40 10.82
CA HIS A 213 8.71 30.99 12.05
C HIS A 213 9.67 29.99 12.71
N SER A 214 10.97 30.22 12.53
CA SER A 214 12.01 29.61 13.36
C SER A 214 12.10 30.38 14.69
N GLU A 215 11.69 29.73 15.77
CA GLU A 215 12.05 30.13 17.15
C GLU A 215 13.51 29.81 17.48
#